data_AF-A0A3Q0ELN4-F1
#
_entry.id   AF-A0A3Q0ELN4-F1
#
_cell.length_a   1.000
_cell.length_b   1.000
_cell.length_c   1.000
_cell.angle_alpha   90.00
_cell.angle_beta   90.00
_cell.angle_gamma   90.00
#
_symmetry.space_group_name_H-M   'P 1'
#
loop_
_entity.id
_entity.type
_entity.pdbx_description
1 polymer ?
#
loop_
_entity_poly.entity_id
_entity_poly.type
_entity_poly.pdbx_seq_one_letter_code
_entity_poly.pdbx_strand_id
1 'polypeptide(L)'
;MEQHELFARLMACKKKLAKATEGTSSPIPSTGSSAIVPPSSMNPTLTLTDTKETGTKVRPADPEVPKNKTKRKTQEKSHSPPKRRKTSTPLLTGPLDRNVHVVDRLQFNLNAEEKKPFKGMTPSESLNMAYELIARASVCLNYTARMNKPMLVTELETTMKSLEETKKENTALALRIDELTKAAKNDRVKADNKLKESRKETVALKLSVDTLKLELQKATTKQEKLIKEKNVALTERDGLATEKATLEDQVCQERELGFNQGIAQCHYFFKTPLEHPNFDIMKVCLDGKLVDLADQIATTPEGVVVIPTAPQDILTKTSTDLSFNVKE
;
A
#
# COMPACT_ATOMS: atom_id res chain seq x y z
N MET A 1 -12.50 30.95 19.15
CA MET A 1 -11.03 30.80 19.26
C MET A 1 -10.50 29.50 18.65
N GLU A 2 -11.30 28.44 18.50
CA GLU A 2 -10.84 27.13 17.99
C GLU A 2 -10.36 27.12 16.53
N GLN A 3 -10.89 27.99 15.66
CA GLN A 3 -10.49 28.05 14.25
C GLN A 3 -9.02 28.47 14.04
N HIS A 4 -8.48 29.29 14.96
CA HIS A 4 -7.07 29.69 14.91
C HIS A 4 -6.12 28.56 15.35
N GLU A 5 -6.58 27.65 16.21
CA GLU A 5 -5.76 26.55 16.71
C GLU A 5 -5.56 25.45 15.65
N LEU A 6 -6.59 25.16 14.87
CA LEU A 6 -6.50 24.23 13.73
C LEU A 6 -5.57 24.75 12.63
N PHE A 7 -5.61 26.06 12.35
CA PHE A 7 -4.71 26.69 11.38
C PHE A 7 -3.25 26.65 11.87
N ALA A 8 -3.01 26.90 13.17
CA ALA A 8 -1.67 26.82 13.75
C ALA A 8 -1.09 25.39 13.70
N ARG A 9 -1.90 24.36 13.96
CA ARG A 9 -1.47 22.94 13.83
C ARG A 9 -1.15 22.55 12.39
N LEU A 10 -1.95 23.01 11.42
CA LEU A 10 -1.72 22.73 10.00
C LEU A 10 -0.38 23.33 9.52
N MET A 11 -0.06 24.55 9.97
CA MET A 11 1.19 25.22 9.61
C MET A 11 2.42 24.61 10.29
N ALA A 12 2.27 24.05 11.50
CA ALA A 12 3.34 23.35 12.21
C ALA A 12 3.75 22.03 11.53
N CYS A 13 2.80 21.30 10.91
CA CYS A 13 3.10 20.09 10.15
C CYS A 13 3.92 20.38 8.88
N LYS A 14 3.69 21.53 8.23
CA LYS A 14 4.39 21.91 7.00
C LYS A 14 5.88 22.22 7.22
N LYS A 15 6.26 22.69 8.42
CA LYS A 15 7.66 23.00 8.77
C LYS A 15 8.53 21.76 9.02
N LYS A 16 7.93 20.61 9.33
CA LYS A 16 8.69 19.35 9.54
C LYS A 16 9.06 18.64 8.23
N LEU A 17 8.43 18.99 7.11
CA LEU A 17 8.74 18.40 5.79
C LEU A 17 9.90 19.10 5.06
N ALA A 18 10.26 20.32 5.47
CA ALA A 18 11.36 21.10 4.86
C ALA A 18 12.74 20.82 5.49
N LYS A 19 12.86 19.83 6.38
CA LYS A 19 14.10 19.52 7.11
C LYS A 19 14.55 18.08 6.84
N ALA A 20 14.62 17.71 5.57
CA ALA A 20 15.26 16.48 5.11
C ALA A 20 15.69 16.66 3.65
N THR A 21 16.80 17.37 3.41
CA THR A 21 17.66 17.26 2.22
C THR A 21 18.85 18.22 2.33
N GLU A 22 19.86 17.80 3.09
CA GLU A 22 21.24 18.27 2.92
C GLU A 22 21.89 17.35 1.88
N GLY A 23 22.37 17.89 0.74
CA GLY A 23 23.08 17.09 -0.26
C GLY A 23 23.26 17.74 -1.64
N THR A 24 24.21 18.67 -1.73
CA THR A 24 25.14 18.93 -2.88
C THR A 24 24.67 19.54 -4.23
N SER A 25 25.06 20.82 -4.44
CA SER A 25 25.81 21.43 -5.58
C SER A 25 25.28 21.31 -7.03
N SER A 26 24.68 22.35 -7.66
CA SER A 26 25.24 23.49 -8.46
C SER A 26 25.66 23.16 -9.93
N PRO A 27 25.72 24.11 -10.89
CA PRO A 27 24.73 25.12 -11.35
C PRO A 27 24.50 25.15 -12.91
N ILE A 28 23.51 25.94 -13.35
CA ILE A 28 23.10 26.21 -14.76
C ILE A 28 24.02 27.26 -15.44
N PRO A 29 24.06 27.35 -16.78
CA PRO A 29 23.61 28.61 -17.41
C PRO A 29 22.71 28.45 -18.66
N SER A 30 21.89 29.48 -18.85
CA SER A 30 20.93 29.78 -19.93
C SER A 30 21.54 29.71 -21.34
N THR A 31 20.79 29.59 -22.45
CA THR A 31 19.94 30.64 -23.08
C THR A 31 19.43 30.08 -24.42
N GLY A 32 18.23 30.49 -24.90
CA GLY A 32 17.96 30.57 -26.35
C GLY A 32 16.69 29.91 -26.87
N SER A 33 15.77 30.74 -27.35
CA SER A 33 14.50 30.44 -28.02
C SER A 33 14.63 29.87 -29.44
N SER A 34 13.72 28.97 -29.85
CA SER A 34 12.74 29.15 -30.94
C SER A 34 12.39 27.85 -31.70
N ALA A 35 11.09 27.73 -32.04
CA ALA A 35 10.47 27.03 -33.17
C ALA A 35 10.39 25.48 -33.23
N ILE A 36 9.16 24.98 -33.01
CA ILE A 36 8.31 24.12 -33.89
C ILE A 36 9.01 23.05 -34.77
N VAL A 37 8.68 21.77 -34.52
CA VAL A 37 8.16 20.70 -35.44
C VAL A 37 8.27 19.33 -34.70
N PRO A 38 7.31 18.39 -34.85
CA PRO A 38 7.21 17.18 -34.02
C PRO A 38 7.97 15.97 -34.61
N PRO A 39 8.32 14.94 -33.80
CA PRO A 39 8.70 13.65 -34.34
C PRO A 39 7.61 12.59 -34.11
N SER A 40 7.12 12.08 -35.24
CA SER A 40 6.68 10.70 -35.39
C SER A 40 7.88 9.77 -35.20
N SER A 41 7.76 8.73 -34.37
CA SER A 41 8.62 7.55 -34.45
C SER A 41 7.99 6.35 -33.72
N MET A 42 7.99 5.23 -34.44
CA MET A 42 7.42 3.94 -34.10
C MET A 42 8.26 3.20 -33.04
N ASN A 43 7.63 2.45 -32.14
CA ASN A 43 7.60 0.98 -32.22
C ASN A 43 6.93 0.28 -31.01
N PRO A 44 6.48 -0.99 -31.21
CA PRO A 44 5.54 -1.72 -30.36
C PRO A 44 6.22 -2.79 -29.49
N THR A 45 5.57 -3.24 -28.41
CA THR A 45 5.98 -4.35 -27.50
C THR A 45 4.88 -4.45 -26.41
N LEU A 46 4.25 -5.56 -26.01
CA LEU A 46 4.41 -7.00 -26.21
C LEU A 46 3.06 -7.68 -25.87
N THR A 47 2.55 -8.54 -26.74
CA THR A 47 1.54 -9.56 -26.40
C THR A 47 2.26 -10.87 -26.15
N LEU A 48 2.22 -11.37 -24.91
CA LEU A 48 2.69 -12.70 -24.54
C LEU A 48 1.62 -13.73 -24.90
N THR A 49 1.84 -14.44 -26.00
CA THR A 49 1.13 -15.67 -26.35
C THR A 49 1.77 -16.88 -25.67
N ASP A 50 0.86 -17.68 -25.12
CA ASP A 50 0.96 -19.02 -24.59
C ASP A 50 1.74 -19.99 -25.52
N THR A 51 2.60 -20.84 -24.96
CA THR A 51 3.19 -21.97 -25.70
C THR A 51 3.27 -23.20 -24.80
N LYS A 52 2.41 -24.17 -25.13
CA LYS A 52 2.50 -25.59 -24.76
C LYS A 52 3.80 -26.18 -25.28
N GLU A 53 4.47 -27.03 -24.50
CA GLU A 53 5.15 -28.20 -25.04
C GLU A 53 4.96 -29.45 -24.18
N THR A 54 4.67 -30.54 -24.89
CA THR A 54 4.51 -31.92 -24.49
C THR A 54 5.79 -32.71 -24.74
N GLY A 55 6.22 -33.51 -23.76
CA GLY A 55 6.48 -34.95 -23.99
C GLY A 55 7.88 -35.45 -24.41
N THR A 56 8.47 -36.21 -23.47
CA THR A 56 9.10 -37.56 -23.63
C THR A 56 10.52 -37.69 -24.20
N LYS A 57 11.46 -38.34 -23.44
CA LYS A 57 11.93 -39.74 -23.65
C LYS A 57 13.21 -40.07 -22.86
N VAL A 58 13.31 -41.34 -22.46
CA VAL A 58 14.26 -41.97 -21.53
C VAL A 58 15.38 -42.75 -22.26
N ARG A 59 16.55 -42.89 -21.58
CA ARG A 59 17.56 -44.00 -21.57
C ARG A 59 18.83 -43.89 -22.47
N PRO A 60 19.92 -44.67 -22.20
CA PRO A 60 20.97 -44.55 -21.15
C PRO A 60 22.43 -44.57 -21.70
N ALA A 61 23.45 -44.28 -20.86
CA ALA A 61 24.78 -44.92 -20.93
C ALA A 61 25.64 -44.59 -19.68
N ASP A 62 26.31 -45.60 -19.14
CA ASP A 62 27.53 -45.60 -18.30
C ASP A 62 28.66 -46.20 -19.21
N PRO A 63 30.00 -46.17 -18.96
CA PRO A 63 30.74 -45.92 -17.70
C PRO A 63 32.12 -45.17 -17.82
N GLU A 64 32.83 -45.12 -16.67
CA GLU A 64 34.29 -45.04 -16.43
C GLU A 64 35.04 -43.70 -16.13
N VAL A 65 35.33 -43.47 -14.82
CA VAL A 65 36.68 -43.43 -14.11
C VAL A 65 37.76 -42.40 -14.61
N PRO A 66 38.83 -41.94 -13.86
CA PRO A 66 39.27 -42.00 -12.44
C PRO A 66 39.77 -40.65 -11.81
N LYS A 67 40.11 -40.69 -10.50
CA LYS A 67 41.34 -40.17 -9.81
C LYS A 67 41.03 -39.28 -8.59
N ASN A 68 41.41 -39.74 -7.40
CA ASN A 68 42.51 -39.07 -6.67
C ASN A 68 43.11 -39.91 -5.55
N LYS A 69 44.42 -39.76 -5.44
CA LYS A 69 45.37 -40.41 -4.52
C LYS A 69 45.27 -39.75 -3.14
N THR A 70 45.56 -40.48 -2.06
CA THR A 70 46.61 -40.13 -1.07
C THR A 70 46.91 -41.32 -0.15
N LYS A 71 48.21 -41.59 0.00
CA LYS A 71 48.86 -42.57 0.89
C LYS A 71 48.76 -42.16 2.35
N ARG A 72 48.57 -43.14 3.25
CA ARG A 72 49.37 -43.23 4.50
C ARG A 72 49.52 -44.69 4.96
N LYS A 73 50.77 -45.05 5.22
CA LYS A 73 51.27 -46.32 5.79
C LYS A 73 51.16 -46.28 7.32
N THR A 74 50.72 -47.38 7.93
CA THR A 74 51.20 -47.93 9.23
C THR A 74 50.75 -49.40 9.29
N GLN A 75 51.54 -50.39 8.88
CA GLN A 75 52.44 -51.21 9.69
C GLN A 75 51.84 -51.72 11.02
N GLU A 76 51.24 -52.91 11.02
CA GLU A 76 51.22 -53.75 12.22
C GLU A 76 51.26 -55.26 11.91
N LYS A 77 52.45 -55.81 12.21
CA LYS A 77 52.82 -57.14 12.73
C LYS A 77 52.13 -58.40 12.17
N SER A 78 52.96 -59.15 11.46
CA SER A 78 52.83 -60.59 11.29
C SER A 78 52.72 -61.31 12.63
N HIS A 79 51.70 -62.14 12.76
CA HIS A 79 51.69 -63.24 13.72
C HIS A 79 51.93 -64.53 12.95
N SER A 80 53.03 -65.18 13.29
CA SER A 80 53.46 -66.47 12.77
C SER A 80 52.40 -67.56 12.99
N PRO A 81 52.29 -68.55 12.08
CA PRO A 81 51.47 -69.74 12.33
C PRO A 81 52.11 -70.59 13.43
N PRO A 82 51.36 -71.10 14.42
CA PRO A 82 51.90 -72.04 15.38
C PRO A 82 52.16 -73.38 14.66
N LYS A 83 53.40 -73.87 14.75
CA LYS A 83 53.78 -75.25 14.38
C LYS A 83 52.91 -76.24 15.15
N ARG A 84 51.90 -76.83 14.49
CA ARG A 84 51.13 -77.94 15.04
C ARG A 84 51.85 -79.27 14.75
N ARG A 85 52.06 -80.01 15.82
CA ARG A 85 52.60 -81.37 15.87
C ARG A 85 51.83 -82.29 14.93
N LYS A 86 52.56 -83.18 14.25
CA LYS A 86 51.99 -84.34 13.56
C LYS A 86 51.42 -85.29 14.62
N THR A 87 50.10 -85.32 14.75
CA THR A 87 49.37 -86.42 15.39
C THR A 87 48.63 -87.17 14.29
N SER A 88 49.08 -88.41 14.07
CA SER A 88 48.49 -89.41 13.18
C SER A 88 47.08 -89.78 13.64
N THR A 89 46.04 -89.36 12.90
CA THR A 89 44.64 -89.82 13.02
C THR A 89 43.88 -89.49 11.71
N PRO A 90 42.80 -90.22 11.36
CA PRO A 90 42.39 -90.44 9.98
C PRO A 90 41.83 -89.20 9.26
N LEU A 91 42.15 -89.12 7.97
CA LEU A 91 41.62 -88.20 6.97
C LEU A 91 40.09 -88.20 7.00
N LEU A 92 39.45 -87.11 7.48
CA LEU A 92 38.13 -86.60 7.02
C LEU A 92 37.73 -85.27 7.73
N THR A 93 38.70 -84.42 8.08
CA THR A 93 38.44 -83.06 8.60
C THR A 93 39.38 -82.04 7.96
N GLY A 94 39.01 -81.57 6.77
CA GLY A 94 39.55 -80.34 6.19
C GLY A 94 38.42 -79.32 6.05
N PRO A 95 38.61 -78.04 6.43
CA PRO A 95 37.62 -77.00 6.12
C PRO A 95 37.59 -76.85 4.59
N LEU A 96 36.39 -76.91 3.99
CA LEU A 96 36.20 -76.43 2.62
C LEU A 96 36.84 -75.03 2.55
N ASP A 97 37.73 -74.82 1.58
CA ASP A 97 38.42 -73.55 1.41
C ASP A 97 37.40 -72.39 1.37
N ARG A 98 37.70 -71.29 2.07
CA ARG A 98 36.79 -70.17 2.32
C ARG A 98 36.32 -69.50 1.02
N ASN A 99 37.04 -69.73 -0.07
CA ASN A 99 36.76 -69.22 -1.41
C ASN A 99 36.01 -70.21 -2.33
N VAL A 100 35.66 -71.40 -1.85
CA VAL A 100 34.89 -72.38 -2.63
C VAL A 100 33.42 -72.00 -2.61
N HIS A 101 32.98 -71.31 -3.65
CA HIS A 101 31.56 -71.09 -3.91
C HIS A 101 30.92 -72.42 -4.36
N VAL A 102 30.22 -73.08 -3.43
CA VAL A 102 29.52 -74.36 -3.67
C VAL A 102 28.45 -74.25 -4.78
N VAL A 103 28.08 -73.03 -5.17
CA VAL A 103 27.04 -72.73 -6.17
C VAL A 103 27.37 -73.27 -7.57
N ASP A 104 28.66 -73.39 -7.94
CA ASP A 104 29.06 -73.77 -9.32
C ASP A 104 29.32 -75.28 -9.54
N ARG A 105 29.13 -76.13 -8.53
CA ARG A 105 29.48 -77.56 -8.60
C ARG A 105 28.34 -78.51 -8.21
N LEU A 106 27.10 -78.17 -8.56
CA LEU A 106 25.97 -79.09 -8.40
C LEU A 106 25.88 -80.11 -9.56
N GLN A 107 26.99 -80.81 -9.88
CA GLN A 107 26.97 -81.92 -10.83
C GLN A 107 26.79 -83.23 -10.07
N PHE A 108 25.73 -83.99 -10.39
CA PHE A 108 25.43 -85.28 -9.75
C PHE A 108 26.43 -86.40 -10.12
N ASN A 109 27.31 -86.15 -11.11
CA ASN A 109 28.34 -87.09 -11.54
C ASN A 109 29.66 -86.77 -10.83
N LEU A 110 30.00 -87.56 -9.80
CA LEU A 110 31.31 -87.50 -9.16
C LEU A 110 32.40 -87.83 -10.18
N ASN A 111 33.44 -86.99 -10.28
CA ASN A 111 34.58 -87.27 -11.14
C ASN A 111 35.43 -88.42 -10.58
N ALA A 112 36.38 -88.94 -11.37
CA ALA A 112 37.19 -90.10 -10.97
C ALA A 112 38.03 -89.85 -9.69
N GLU A 113 38.32 -88.59 -9.35
CA GLU A 113 39.05 -88.22 -8.14
C GLU A 113 38.14 -88.12 -6.91
N GLU A 114 36.95 -87.55 -7.07
CA GLU A 114 35.90 -87.46 -6.05
C GLU A 114 35.32 -88.84 -5.69
N LYS A 115 35.43 -89.81 -6.59
CA LYS A 115 35.07 -91.22 -6.33
C LYS A 115 36.12 -91.98 -5.51
N LYS A 116 37.37 -91.50 -5.42
CA LYS A 116 38.47 -92.20 -4.72
C LYS A 116 38.17 -92.49 -3.25
N PRO A 117 37.60 -91.56 -2.44
CA PRO A 117 37.29 -91.81 -1.03
C PRO A 117 36.20 -92.86 -0.80
N PHE A 118 35.34 -93.09 -1.80
CA PHE A 118 34.28 -94.10 -1.73
C PHE A 118 34.74 -95.49 -2.22
N LYS A 119 35.95 -95.59 -2.79
CA LYS A 119 36.50 -96.84 -3.33
C LYS A 119 36.99 -97.72 -2.18
N GLY A 120 36.14 -98.65 -1.73
CA GLY A 120 36.37 -99.49 -0.55
C GLY A 120 35.37 -99.23 0.59
N MET A 121 34.51 -98.23 0.43
CA MET A 121 33.41 -97.94 1.34
C MET A 121 32.18 -98.75 0.93
N THR A 122 31.54 -99.41 1.88
CA THR A 122 30.26 -100.09 1.61
C THR A 122 29.14 -99.07 1.42
N PRO A 123 28.05 -99.41 0.70
CA PRO A 123 26.93 -98.49 0.49
C PRO A 123 26.28 -97.99 1.79
N SER A 124 26.27 -98.80 2.85
CA SER A 124 25.74 -98.40 4.15
C SER A 124 26.61 -97.34 4.83
N GLU A 125 27.93 -97.48 4.75
CA GLU A 125 28.85 -96.52 5.36
C GLU A 125 28.82 -95.18 4.59
N SER A 126 28.72 -95.19 3.26
CA SER A 126 28.62 -93.95 2.46
C SER A 126 27.32 -93.21 2.71
N LEU A 127 26.21 -93.95 2.83
CA LEU A 127 24.91 -93.39 3.23
C LEU A 127 24.96 -92.80 4.65
N ASN A 128 25.61 -93.48 5.60
CA ASN A 128 25.78 -92.98 6.96
C ASN A 128 26.59 -91.67 7.00
N MET A 129 27.66 -91.57 6.21
CA MET A 129 28.43 -90.33 6.10
C MET A 129 27.61 -89.19 5.48
N ALA A 130 26.79 -89.48 4.46
CA ALA A 130 25.89 -88.49 3.88
C ALA A 130 24.87 -87.97 4.92
N TYR A 131 24.28 -88.85 5.73
CA TYR A 131 23.40 -88.45 6.83
C TYR A 131 24.13 -87.58 7.86
N GLU A 132 25.36 -87.95 8.22
CA GLU A 132 26.17 -87.16 9.17
C GLU A 132 26.48 -85.77 8.61
N LEU A 133 26.85 -85.66 7.33
CA LEU A 133 27.11 -84.38 6.67
C LEU A 133 25.85 -83.51 6.60
N ILE A 134 24.70 -84.09 6.27
CA ILE A 134 23.40 -83.37 6.28
C ILE A 134 23.06 -82.89 7.69
N ALA A 135 23.24 -83.73 8.71
CA ALA A 135 23.00 -83.36 10.10
C ALA A 135 23.91 -82.20 10.54
N ARG A 136 25.21 -82.25 10.22
CA ARG A 136 26.17 -81.18 10.53
C ARG A 136 25.83 -79.88 9.78
N ALA A 137 25.48 -79.96 8.50
CA ALA A 137 25.06 -78.79 7.72
C ALA A 137 23.79 -78.16 8.30
N SER A 138 22.82 -78.99 8.70
CA SER A 138 21.60 -78.55 9.39
C SER A 138 21.91 -77.83 10.71
N VAL A 139 22.83 -78.36 11.53
CA VAL A 139 23.27 -77.69 12.76
C VAL A 139 23.90 -76.32 12.47
N CYS A 140 24.75 -76.21 11.45
CA CYS A 140 25.36 -74.93 11.05
C CYS A 140 24.32 -73.90 10.58
N LEU A 141 23.34 -74.31 9.76
CA LEU A 141 22.25 -73.44 9.31
C LEU A 141 21.36 -73.00 10.48
N ASN A 142 21.04 -73.91 11.40
CA ASN A 142 20.26 -73.58 12.59
C ASN A 142 21.04 -72.66 13.54
N TYR A 143 22.36 -72.83 13.65
CA TYR A 143 23.23 -71.96 14.44
C TYR A 143 23.25 -70.54 13.88
N THR A 144 23.46 -70.36 12.57
CA THR A 144 23.47 -69.03 11.95
C THR A 144 22.09 -68.37 12.00
N ALA A 145 21.02 -69.11 11.72
CA ALA A 145 19.65 -68.62 11.87
C ALA A 145 19.35 -68.18 13.31
N ARG A 146 19.79 -68.96 14.31
CA ARG A 146 19.62 -68.64 15.73
C ARG A 146 20.45 -67.43 16.16
N MET A 147 21.69 -67.30 15.67
CA MET A 147 22.56 -66.15 16.00
C MET A 147 22.03 -64.84 15.42
N ASN A 148 21.48 -64.86 14.21
CA ASN A 148 20.99 -63.65 13.54
C ASN A 148 19.59 -63.24 14.03
N LYS A 149 18.78 -64.18 14.54
CA LYS A 149 17.42 -63.92 15.04
C LYS A 149 17.32 -62.76 16.03
N PRO A 150 18.10 -62.68 17.13
CA PRO A 150 17.99 -61.57 18.09
C PRO A 150 18.33 -60.22 17.45
N MET A 151 19.33 -60.16 16.56
CA MET A 151 19.70 -58.94 15.84
C MET A 151 18.55 -58.44 14.95
N LEU A 152 17.97 -59.34 14.15
CA LEU A 152 16.83 -59.03 13.29
C LEU A 152 15.59 -58.60 14.08
N VAL A 153 15.35 -59.19 15.25
CA VAL A 153 14.25 -58.78 16.14
C VAL A 153 14.47 -57.37 16.67
N THR A 154 15.67 -57.01 17.11
CA THR A 154 15.97 -55.65 17.59
C THR A 154 15.88 -54.60 16.46
N GLU A 155 16.30 -54.94 15.24
CA GLU A 155 16.13 -54.07 14.07
C GLU A 155 14.65 -53.90 13.71
N LEU A 156 13.85 -54.98 13.81
CA LEU A 156 12.41 -54.90 13.58
C LEU A 156 11.70 -54.03 14.62
N GLU A 157 12.02 -54.19 15.91
CA GLU A 157 11.44 -53.38 16.98
C GLU A 157 11.79 -51.89 16.85
N THR A 158 13.04 -51.59 16.53
CA THR A 158 13.50 -50.20 16.33
C THR A 158 12.84 -49.55 15.11
N THR A 159 12.73 -50.28 14.00
CA THR A 159 12.02 -49.79 12.79
C THR A 159 10.53 -49.62 13.03
N MET A 160 9.87 -50.52 13.75
CA MET A 160 8.46 -50.36 14.15
C MET A 160 8.25 -49.14 15.04
N LYS A 161 9.14 -48.89 16.00
CA LYS A 161 9.06 -47.71 16.87
C LYS A 161 9.21 -46.40 16.08
N SER A 162 10.18 -46.35 15.17
CA SER A 162 10.39 -45.20 14.27
C SER A 162 9.19 -44.98 13.34
N LEU A 163 8.57 -46.05 12.83
CA LEU A 163 7.36 -45.97 12.02
C LEU A 163 6.17 -45.38 12.80
N GLU A 164 5.98 -45.78 14.06
CA GLU A 164 4.90 -45.22 14.90
C GLU A 164 5.15 -43.76 15.27
N GLU A 165 6.40 -43.37 15.49
CA GLU A 165 6.77 -41.97 15.74
C GLU A 165 6.51 -41.09 14.51
N THR A 166 6.99 -41.50 13.32
CA THR A 166 6.74 -40.79 12.06
C THR A 166 5.26 -40.73 11.70
N LYS A 167 4.48 -41.78 12.01
CA LYS A 167 3.03 -41.77 11.84
C LYS A 167 2.36 -40.73 12.74
N LYS A 168 2.76 -40.61 14.01
CA LYS A 168 2.25 -39.58 14.93
C LYS A 168 2.60 -38.18 14.43
N GLU A 169 3.84 -37.96 14.01
CA GLU A 169 4.26 -36.68 13.43
C GLU A 169 3.45 -36.32 12.18
N ASN A 170 3.21 -37.28 11.29
CA ASN A 170 2.38 -37.07 10.10
C ASN A 170 0.94 -36.69 10.45
N THR A 171 0.34 -37.31 11.48
CA THR A 171 -1.00 -36.91 11.94
C THR A 171 -1.02 -35.50 12.52
N ALA A 172 0.01 -35.11 13.29
CA ALA A 172 0.14 -33.77 13.83
C ALA A 172 0.33 -32.71 12.73
N LEU A 173 1.13 -33.02 11.71
CA LEU A 173 1.32 -32.17 10.54
C LEU A 173 0.02 -32.00 9.75
N ALA A 174 -0.75 -33.06 9.54
CA ALA A 174 -2.04 -32.98 8.85
C ALA A 174 -3.03 -32.04 9.57
N LEU A 175 -3.14 -32.17 10.91
CA LEU A 175 -3.98 -31.26 11.71
C LEU A 175 -3.53 -29.80 11.59
N ARG A 176 -2.21 -29.56 11.63
CA ARG A 176 -1.66 -28.20 11.49
C ARG A 176 -1.93 -27.60 10.10
N ILE A 177 -1.86 -28.42 9.04
CA ILE A 177 -2.20 -27.99 7.67
C ILE A 177 -3.67 -27.60 7.59
N ASP A 178 -4.57 -28.38 8.20
CA ASP A 178 -6.01 -28.08 8.22
C ASP A 178 -6.32 -26.77 8.96
N GLU A 179 -5.70 -26.56 10.13
CA GLU A 179 -5.85 -25.33 10.91
C GLU A 179 -5.35 -24.10 10.13
N LEU A 180 -4.16 -24.19 9.53
CA LEU A 180 -3.60 -23.10 8.71
C LEU A 180 -4.47 -22.82 7.48
N THR A 181 -5.03 -23.86 6.84
CA THR A 181 -5.93 -23.71 5.71
C THR A 181 -7.23 -23.02 6.11
N LYS A 182 -7.80 -23.38 7.26
CA LYS A 182 -9.00 -22.72 7.82
C LYS A 182 -8.71 -21.25 8.16
N ALA A 183 -7.58 -20.97 8.81
CA ALA A 183 -7.15 -19.61 9.14
C ALA A 183 -6.97 -18.75 7.87
N ALA A 184 -6.25 -19.26 6.87
CA ALA A 184 -6.03 -18.59 5.60
C ALA A 184 -7.35 -18.31 4.86
N LYS A 185 -8.30 -19.25 4.88
CA LYS A 185 -9.63 -19.05 4.29
C LYS A 185 -10.42 -17.95 5.00
N ASN A 186 -10.38 -17.92 6.34
CA ASN A 186 -11.05 -16.87 7.11
C ASN A 186 -10.43 -15.49 6.83
N ASP A 187 -9.11 -15.40 6.81
CA ASP A 187 -8.42 -14.13 6.55
C ASP A 187 -8.64 -13.63 5.12
N ARG A 188 -8.74 -14.53 4.13
CA ARG A 188 -9.16 -14.19 2.78
C ARG A 188 -10.56 -13.57 2.76
N VAL A 189 -11.53 -14.16 3.46
CA VAL A 189 -12.90 -13.61 3.55
C VAL A 189 -12.91 -12.23 4.22
N LYS A 190 -12.13 -12.05 5.30
CA LYS A 190 -11.99 -10.74 5.95
C LYS A 190 -11.37 -9.70 5.01
N ALA A 191 -10.34 -10.07 4.26
CA ALA A 191 -9.70 -9.19 3.28
C ALA A 191 -10.66 -8.80 2.15
N ASP A 192 -11.42 -9.76 1.62
CA ASP A 192 -12.43 -9.53 0.57
C ASP A 192 -13.55 -8.59 1.06
N ASN A 193 -13.98 -8.73 2.32
CA ASN A 193 -14.98 -7.84 2.91
C ASN A 193 -14.44 -6.41 3.07
N LYS A 194 -13.23 -6.24 3.62
CA LYS A 194 -12.58 -4.92 3.72
C LYS A 194 -12.38 -4.26 2.37
N LEU A 195 -12.02 -5.04 1.34
CA LEU A 195 -11.87 -4.55 -0.03
C LEU A 195 -13.21 -4.06 -0.60
N LYS A 196 -14.31 -4.80 -0.36
CA LYS A 196 -15.65 -4.36 -0.77
C LYS A 196 -16.09 -3.07 -0.08
N GLU A 197 -15.82 -2.95 1.21
CA GLU A 197 -16.12 -1.75 2.00
C GLU A 197 -15.34 -0.53 1.49
N SER A 198 -14.02 -0.64 1.35
CA SER A 198 -13.17 0.42 0.79
C SER A 198 -13.59 0.85 -0.63
N ARG A 199 -14.05 -0.10 -1.46
CA ARG A 199 -14.61 0.22 -2.79
C ARG A 199 -15.89 1.03 -2.69
N LYS A 200 -16.79 0.71 -1.75
CA LYS A 200 -18.03 1.48 -1.53
C LYS A 200 -17.72 2.90 -1.07
N GLU A 201 -16.79 3.06 -0.12
CA GLU A 201 -16.35 4.37 0.35
C GLU A 201 -15.73 5.21 -0.78
N THR A 202 -14.90 4.60 -1.63
CA THR A 202 -14.29 5.26 -2.79
C THR A 202 -15.36 5.77 -3.76
N VAL A 203 -16.41 4.98 -4.03
CA VAL A 203 -17.52 5.40 -4.88
C VAL A 203 -18.31 6.54 -4.23
N ALA A 204 -18.62 6.44 -2.93
CA ALA A 204 -19.33 7.49 -2.21
C ALA A 204 -18.55 8.82 -2.19
N LEU A 205 -17.23 8.77 -1.96
CA LEU A 205 -16.37 9.94 -1.98
C LEU A 205 -16.33 10.56 -3.37
N LYS A 206 -16.25 9.75 -4.43
CA LYS A 206 -16.28 10.24 -5.81
C LYS A 206 -17.58 10.99 -6.11
N LEU A 207 -18.72 10.44 -5.72
CA LEU A 207 -20.02 11.10 -5.87
C LEU A 207 -20.06 12.45 -5.13
N SER A 208 -19.56 12.50 -3.90
CA SER A 208 -19.49 13.74 -3.12
C SER A 208 -18.60 14.80 -3.77
N VAL A 209 -17.45 14.41 -4.33
CA VAL A 209 -16.57 15.31 -5.08
C VAL A 209 -17.26 15.86 -6.31
N ASP A 210 -17.98 15.02 -7.06
CA ASP A 210 -18.72 15.44 -8.26
C ASP A 210 -19.85 16.42 -7.88
N THR A 211 -20.56 16.19 -6.78
CA THR A 211 -21.57 17.10 -6.24
C THR A 211 -20.97 18.45 -5.85
N LEU A 212 -19.88 18.46 -5.07
CA LEU A 212 -19.21 19.70 -4.64
C LEU A 212 -18.67 20.49 -5.84
N LYS A 213 -18.18 19.81 -6.86
CA LYS A 213 -17.73 20.45 -8.11
C LYS A 213 -18.88 21.16 -8.82
N LEU A 214 -20.05 20.54 -8.88
CA LEU A 214 -21.25 21.13 -9.47
C LEU A 214 -21.72 22.36 -8.67
N GLU A 215 -21.73 22.26 -7.34
CA GLU A 215 -22.08 23.38 -6.46
C GLU A 215 -21.10 24.55 -6.60
N LEU A 216 -19.81 24.27 -6.68
CA LEU A 216 -18.79 25.29 -6.92
C LEU A 216 -19.04 26.01 -8.25
N GLN A 217 -19.32 25.28 -9.33
CA GLN A 217 -19.64 25.89 -10.62
C GLN A 217 -20.89 26.78 -10.55
N LYS A 218 -21.93 26.32 -9.84
CA LYS A 218 -23.16 27.10 -9.62
C LYS A 218 -22.89 28.36 -8.78
N ALA A 219 -22.04 28.27 -7.76
CA ALA A 219 -21.64 29.42 -6.97
C ALA A 219 -20.84 30.44 -7.79
N THR A 220 -19.90 29.98 -8.63
CA THR A 220 -19.11 30.84 -9.52
C THR A 220 -19.99 31.60 -10.50
N THR A 221 -20.94 30.92 -11.16
CA THR A 221 -21.87 31.57 -12.10
C THR A 221 -22.78 32.59 -11.39
N LYS A 222 -23.24 32.29 -10.17
CA LYS A 222 -24.00 33.25 -9.35
C LYS A 222 -23.14 34.47 -8.98
N GLN A 223 -21.88 34.26 -8.60
CA GLN A 223 -20.95 35.34 -8.26
C GLN A 223 -20.69 36.26 -9.46
N GLU A 224 -20.47 35.70 -10.65
CA GLU A 224 -20.32 36.48 -11.88
C GLU A 224 -21.55 37.35 -12.16
N LYS A 225 -22.76 36.81 -11.94
CA LYS A 225 -24.01 37.58 -12.08
C LYS A 225 -24.07 38.74 -11.08
N LEU A 226 -23.77 38.49 -9.81
CA LEU A 226 -23.77 39.52 -8.77
C LEU A 226 -22.73 40.62 -9.02
N ILE A 227 -21.55 40.26 -9.55
CA ILE A 227 -20.53 41.25 -9.93
C ILE A 227 -21.07 42.17 -11.04
N LYS A 228 -21.74 41.61 -12.06
CA LYS A 228 -22.37 42.40 -13.12
C LYS A 228 -23.44 43.33 -12.56
N GLU A 229 -24.35 42.83 -11.73
CA GLU A 229 -25.40 43.63 -11.08
C GLU A 229 -24.81 44.75 -10.22
N LYS A 230 -23.78 44.45 -9.42
CA LYS A 230 -23.07 45.46 -8.61
C LYS A 230 -22.47 46.57 -9.49
N ASN A 231 -21.87 46.22 -10.62
CA ASN A 231 -21.26 47.19 -11.51
C ASN A 231 -22.32 48.11 -12.15
N VAL A 232 -23.48 47.56 -12.54
CA VAL A 232 -24.61 48.36 -13.04
C VAL A 232 -25.11 49.33 -11.97
N ALA A 233 -25.34 48.85 -10.75
CA ALA A 233 -25.78 49.70 -9.65
C ALA A 233 -24.76 50.80 -9.30
N LEU A 234 -23.45 50.53 -9.41
CA LEU A 234 -22.41 51.53 -9.25
C LEU A 234 -22.50 52.62 -10.32
N THR A 235 -22.68 52.24 -11.59
CA THR A 235 -22.83 53.21 -12.69
C THR A 235 -24.08 54.07 -12.54
N GLU A 236 -25.20 53.49 -12.09
CA GLU A 236 -26.43 54.23 -11.81
C GLU A 236 -26.25 55.23 -10.65
N ARG A 237 -25.61 54.80 -9.56
CA ARG A 237 -25.28 55.66 -8.41
C ARG A 237 -24.42 56.85 -8.82
N ASP A 238 -23.39 56.62 -9.63
CA ASP A 238 -22.51 57.69 -10.11
C ASP A 238 -23.26 58.65 -11.04
N GLY A 239 -24.14 58.12 -11.92
CA GLY A 239 -25.04 58.95 -12.73
C GLY A 239 -25.93 59.85 -11.89
N LEU A 240 -26.63 59.29 -10.90
CA LEU A 240 -27.49 60.06 -9.99
C LEU A 240 -26.70 61.10 -9.17
N ALA A 241 -25.46 60.80 -8.78
CA ALA A 241 -24.61 61.78 -8.09
C ALA A 241 -24.27 62.98 -9.00
N THR A 242 -24.00 62.75 -10.29
CA THR A 242 -23.75 63.84 -11.24
C THR A 242 -25.00 64.66 -11.55
N GLU A 243 -26.16 64.02 -11.70
CA GLU A 243 -27.44 64.70 -11.90
C GLU A 243 -27.78 65.56 -10.68
N LYS A 244 -27.60 65.01 -9.47
CA LYS A 244 -27.81 65.76 -8.23
C LYS A 244 -26.93 67.02 -8.16
N ALA A 245 -25.63 66.91 -8.44
CA ALA A 245 -24.73 68.07 -8.44
C ALA A 245 -25.16 69.12 -9.47
N THR A 246 -25.58 68.68 -10.66
CA THR A 246 -26.08 69.57 -11.72
C THR A 246 -27.36 70.30 -11.29
N LEU A 247 -28.29 69.60 -10.65
CA LEU A 247 -29.53 70.19 -10.13
C LEU A 247 -29.27 71.16 -8.97
N GLU A 248 -28.32 70.85 -8.08
CA GLU A 248 -27.90 71.76 -7.01
C GLU A 248 -27.36 73.08 -7.59
N ASP A 249 -26.54 73.02 -8.64
CA ASP A 249 -26.02 74.20 -9.34
C ASP A 249 -27.16 74.99 -10.03
N GLN A 250 -28.08 74.31 -10.71
CA GLN A 250 -29.23 74.95 -11.36
C GLN A 250 -30.13 75.68 -10.36
N VAL A 251 -30.43 75.05 -9.22
CA VAL A 251 -31.23 75.66 -8.15
C VAL A 251 -30.52 76.89 -7.57
N CYS A 252 -29.20 76.86 -7.40
CA CYS A 252 -28.43 78.02 -6.95
C CYS A 252 -28.52 79.17 -7.96
N GLN A 253 -28.33 78.88 -9.24
CA GLN A 253 -28.41 79.87 -10.32
C GLN A 253 -29.80 80.50 -10.44
N GLU A 254 -30.87 79.71 -10.38
CA GLU A 254 -32.25 80.22 -10.43
C GLU A 254 -32.56 81.13 -9.23
N ARG A 255 -32.10 80.76 -8.03
CA ARG A 255 -32.28 81.58 -6.83
C ARG A 255 -31.53 82.90 -6.92
N GLU A 256 -30.30 82.88 -7.41
CA GLU A 256 -29.50 84.10 -7.64
C GLU A 256 -30.17 85.01 -8.65
N LEU A 257 -30.64 84.46 -9.78
CA LEU A 257 -31.37 85.21 -10.80
C LEU A 257 -32.65 85.85 -10.23
N GLY A 258 -33.46 85.07 -9.49
CA GLY A 258 -34.69 85.56 -8.87
C GLY A 258 -34.43 86.66 -7.84
N PHE A 259 -33.38 86.53 -7.03
CA PHE A 259 -32.94 87.55 -6.07
C PHE A 259 -32.54 88.86 -6.77
N ASN A 260 -31.71 88.76 -7.81
CA ASN A 260 -31.28 89.91 -8.61
C ASN A 260 -32.46 90.61 -9.30
N GLN A 261 -33.43 89.85 -9.82
CA GLN A 261 -34.66 90.40 -10.37
C GLN A 261 -35.48 91.15 -9.31
N GLY A 262 -35.60 90.61 -8.10
CA GLY A 262 -36.28 91.26 -6.99
C GLY A 262 -35.63 92.60 -6.61
N ILE A 263 -34.30 92.63 -6.48
CA ILE A 263 -33.54 93.87 -6.24
C ILE A 263 -33.80 94.90 -7.35
N ALA A 264 -33.73 94.48 -8.62
CA ALA A 264 -33.96 95.37 -9.75
C ALA A 264 -35.38 95.98 -9.74
N GLN A 265 -36.40 95.19 -9.38
CA GLN A 265 -37.76 95.68 -9.20
C GLN A 265 -37.87 96.70 -8.06
N CYS A 266 -37.27 96.43 -6.90
CA CYS A 266 -37.25 97.36 -5.77
C CYS A 266 -36.62 98.72 -6.16
N HIS A 267 -35.48 98.70 -6.85
CA HIS A 267 -34.85 99.92 -7.36
C HIS A 267 -35.77 100.66 -8.35
N TYR A 268 -36.42 99.96 -9.28
CA TYR A 268 -37.31 100.57 -10.26
C TYR A 268 -38.47 101.33 -9.61
N PHE A 269 -39.18 100.69 -8.67
CA PHE A 269 -40.39 101.25 -8.02
C PHE A 269 -40.07 102.28 -6.94
N PHE A 270 -39.05 102.04 -6.11
CA PHE A 270 -38.80 102.86 -4.91
C PHE A 270 -37.57 103.78 -5.03
N LYS A 271 -36.85 103.72 -6.16
CA LYS A 271 -35.57 104.45 -6.36
C LYS A 271 -34.52 104.13 -5.30
N THR A 272 -34.61 102.95 -4.69
CA THR A 272 -33.66 102.45 -3.69
C THR A 272 -32.29 102.29 -4.33
N PRO A 273 -31.22 102.99 -3.89
CA PRO A 273 -29.89 102.88 -4.49
C PRO A 273 -29.41 101.43 -4.52
N LEU A 274 -28.92 100.94 -5.67
CA LEU A 274 -28.40 99.56 -5.78
C LEU A 274 -27.06 99.38 -5.06
N GLU A 275 -26.29 100.46 -4.95
CA GLU A 275 -24.97 100.51 -4.32
C GLU A 275 -25.07 101.44 -3.10
N HIS A 276 -25.64 100.93 -2.00
CA HIS A 276 -25.62 101.65 -0.71
C HIS A 276 -24.58 100.98 0.21
N PRO A 277 -23.69 101.72 0.88
CA PRO A 277 -22.66 101.14 1.76
C PRO A 277 -23.20 100.35 2.94
N ASN A 278 -24.50 100.49 3.25
CA ASN A 278 -25.19 99.73 4.30
C ASN A 278 -25.93 98.49 3.76
N PHE A 279 -25.95 98.24 2.44
CA PHE A 279 -26.43 96.99 1.87
C PHE A 279 -25.30 95.97 1.85
N ASP A 280 -25.13 95.29 2.98
CA ASP A 280 -24.17 94.22 3.15
C ASP A 280 -24.94 92.90 3.32
N ILE A 281 -24.90 92.07 2.29
CA ILE A 281 -25.55 90.75 2.24
C ILE A 281 -24.93 89.77 3.24
N MET A 282 -23.72 90.08 3.74
CA MET A 282 -23.06 89.31 4.78
C MET A 282 -23.49 89.73 6.18
N LYS A 283 -24.52 90.56 6.34
CA LYS A 283 -25.09 90.91 7.64
C LYS A 283 -26.55 90.50 7.74
N VAL A 284 -26.92 89.90 8.87
CA VAL A 284 -28.31 89.57 9.19
C VAL A 284 -28.78 90.40 10.37
N CYS A 285 -30.05 90.79 10.37
CA CYS A 285 -30.65 91.48 11.50
C CYS A 285 -31.09 90.45 12.55
N LEU A 286 -30.35 90.33 13.65
CA LEU A 286 -30.77 89.60 14.85
C LEU A 286 -31.08 90.61 15.96
N ASP A 287 -32.25 90.47 16.60
CA ASP A 287 -32.68 91.31 17.72
C ASP A 287 -32.58 92.83 17.45
N GLY A 288 -32.89 93.24 16.21
CA GLY A 288 -32.86 94.65 15.80
C GLY A 288 -31.45 95.21 15.58
N LYS A 289 -30.40 94.37 15.61
CA LYS A 289 -29.02 94.75 15.28
C LYS A 289 -28.52 94.01 14.05
N LEU A 290 -27.83 94.72 13.18
CA LEU A 290 -27.13 94.13 12.03
C LEU A 290 -25.84 93.46 12.53
N VAL A 291 -25.72 92.15 12.33
CA VAL A 291 -24.57 91.33 12.77
C VAL A 291 -24.00 90.59 11.57
N ASP A 292 -22.68 90.45 11.51
CA ASP A 292 -22.01 89.68 10.46
C ASP A 292 -22.43 88.20 10.50
N LEU A 293 -22.76 87.66 9.33
CA LEU A 293 -23.27 86.31 9.13
C LEU A 293 -22.20 85.25 9.47
N ALA A 294 -20.92 85.58 9.25
CA ALA A 294 -19.78 84.72 9.59
C ALA A 294 -19.69 84.45 11.09
N ASP A 295 -20.03 85.44 11.92
CA ASP A 295 -20.00 85.31 13.39
C ASP A 295 -21.11 84.39 13.92
N GLN A 296 -22.17 84.17 13.13
CA GLN A 296 -23.27 83.28 13.49
C GLN A 296 -23.03 81.83 13.07
N ILE A 297 -22.43 81.60 11.90
CA ILE A 297 -22.13 80.24 11.42
C ILE A 297 -21.13 79.56 12.35
N ALA A 298 -20.17 80.30 12.91
CA ALA A 298 -19.21 79.79 13.89
C ALA A 298 -19.84 79.38 15.25
N THR A 299 -21.08 79.76 15.52
CA THR A 299 -21.74 79.57 16.84
C THR A 299 -22.87 78.52 16.78
N THR A 300 -23.04 77.82 15.65
CA THR A 300 -24.01 76.72 15.53
C THR A 300 -23.32 75.38 15.80
N PRO A 301 -23.63 74.67 16.91
CA PRO A 301 -23.09 73.34 17.14
C PRO A 301 -23.65 72.37 16.11
N GLU A 302 -22.78 71.58 15.49
CA GLU A 302 -23.19 70.38 14.77
C GLU A 302 -24.06 69.50 15.67
N GLY A 303 -25.29 69.23 15.22
CA GLY A 303 -26.05 68.07 15.67
C GLY A 303 -27.44 68.37 16.23
N VAL A 304 -28.45 68.39 15.36
CA VAL A 304 -29.67 67.56 15.55
C VAL A 304 -30.20 67.15 14.17
N VAL A 305 -29.80 65.96 13.70
CA VAL A 305 -30.59 65.22 12.71
C VAL A 305 -31.79 64.64 13.46
N VAL A 306 -32.94 65.32 13.42
CA VAL A 306 -34.23 64.70 13.77
C VAL A 306 -34.64 63.86 12.57
N ILE A 307 -34.32 62.57 12.61
CA ILE A 307 -34.96 61.57 11.75
C ILE A 307 -36.42 61.49 12.19
N PRO A 308 -37.42 61.75 11.32
CA PRO A 308 -38.80 61.46 11.64
C PRO A 308 -38.97 59.94 11.75
N THR A 309 -39.25 59.49 12.98
CA THR A 309 -39.76 58.15 13.26
C THR A 309 -41.03 57.91 12.46
N ALA A 310 -40.98 56.97 11.52
CA ALA A 310 -42.16 56.35 10.91
C ALA A 310 -42.23 54.87 11.33
N PRO A 311 -43.43 54.28 11.36
CA PRO A 311 -43.77 53.18 12.27
C PRO A 311 -43.13 51.84 11.88
N GLN A 312 -42.66 51.13 12.89
CA GLN A 312 -42.41 49.70 12.88
C GLN A 312 -43.73 48.98 12.65
N ASP A 313 -43.91 48.37 11.47
CA ASP A 313 -44.68 47.14 11.36
C ASP A 313 -44.44 46.44 10.02
N ILE A 314 -44.51 45.10 10.06
CA ILE A 314 -44.60 44.14 8.94
C ILE A 314 -43.29 43.40 8.55
N LEU A 315 -43.11 42.26 9.23
CA LEU A 315 -42.99 40.90 8.65
C LEU A 315 -41.59 40.28 8.52
N THR A 316 -41.10 39.76 9.64
CA THR A 316 -40.22 38.58 9.66
C THR A 316 -41.04 37.30 9.44
N LYS A 317 -41.05 36.79 8.21
CA LYS A 317 -41.26 35.39 7.79
C LYS A 317 -40.38 35.23 6.55
N THR A 318 -39.45 34.32 6.36
CA THR A 318 -39.16 32.94 6.81
C THR A 318 -37.62 32.77 6.73
N SER A 319 -36.94 31.96 7.52
CA SER A 319 -36.73 30.53 7.23
C SER A 319 -35.61 30.03 8.14
N THR A 320 -35.95 29.17 9.10
CA THR A 320 -35.04 28.16 9.65
C THR A 320 -35.92 27.11 10.31
N ASP A 321 -36.21 26.05 9.56
CA ASP A 321 -36.55 24.76 10.14
C ASP A 321 -36.03 23.67 9.21
N LEU A 322 -34.83 23.17 9.53
CA LEU A 322 -34.29 21.91 9.03
C LEU A 322 -33.99 21.04 10.24
N SER A 323 -35.05 20.58 10.88
CA SER A 323 -35.00 19.44 11.79
C SER A 323 -34.74 18.18 10.97
N PHE A 324 -33.52 17.65 11.05
CA PHE A 324 -33.21 16.26 10.74
C PHE A 324 -33.95 15.38 11.76
N ASN A 325 -34.95 14.64 11.29
CA ASN A 325 -35.53 13.53 12.05
C ASN A 325 -35.04 12.24 11.38
N VAL A 326 -33.98 11.68 11.94
CA VAL A 326 -33.54 10.29 11.69
C VAL A 326 -34.35 9.43 12.66
N LYS A 327 -35.22 8.57 12.13
CA LYS A 327 -35.73 7.41 12.85
C LYS A 327 -35.09 6.15 12.29
N GLU A 328 -34.70 5.30 13.23
CA GLU A 328 -34.31 3.89 13.09
C GLU A 328 -35.31 3.07 12.28
#